data_AF-A0A3P6PDK2-F1
#
_entry.id   AF-A0A3P6PDK2-F1
#
_cell.length_a   1.000
_cell.length_b   1.000
_cell.length_c   1.000
_cell.angle_alpha   90.00
_cell.angle_beta   90.00
_cell.angle_gamma   90.00
#
_symmetry.space_group_name_H-M   'P 1'
#
loop_
_entity.id
_entity.type
_entity.pdbx_description
1 polymer ?
#
loop_
_entity_poly.entity_id
_entity_poly.type
_entity_poly.pdbx_seq_one_letter_code
_entity_poly.pdbx_strand_id
1 'polypeptide(L)'
;MQVSELIACGIEVDSAYKPILKMEQLGKTVAGERTLSDAYVRIGEVGDEIAKICSSQGKSAVIVCDAIGIDALFRRITRRSDIPENLESTAYMQRCYPQCSTITLEWNAKTRCWQCKSNAIPPMTMFHTTNIVKIPSFGRNTKFSDIPSEQEPLY
;
A
#
# COMPACT_ATOMS: atom_id res chain seq x y z
N MET A 1 -13.49 11.89 4.01
CA MET A 1 -14.42 12.14 2.90
C MET A 1 -15.81 11.77 3.37
N GLN A 2 -16.80 12.66 3.22
CA GLN A 2 -18.19 12.41 3.59
C GLN A 2 -18.87 11.55 2.51
N VAL A 3 -19.94 10.83 2.88
CA VAL A 3 -20.70 9.99 1.93
C VAL A 3 -21.26 10.82 0.77
N SER A 4 -21.66 12.06 1.03
CA SER A 4 -22.12 13.02 0.02
C SER A 4 -21.06 13.33 -1.05
N GLU A 5 -19.80 13.45 -0.65
CA GLU A 5 -18.68 13.73 -1.57
C GLU A 5 -18.41 12.52 -2.49
N LEU A 6 -18.49 11.30 -1.95
CA LEU A 6 -18.36 10.06 -2.74
C LEU A 6 -19.47 9.94 -3.79
N ILE A 7 -20.73 10.19 -3.37
CA ILE A 7 -21.88 10.17 -4.27
C ILE A 7 -21.75 11.24 -5.36
N ALA A 8 -21.27 12.44 -5.01
CA ALA A 8 -21.02 13.51 -5.99
C ALA A 8 -19.98 13.13 -7.06
N CYS A 9 -19.04 12.25 -6.72
CA CYS A 9 -18.08 11.67 -7.65
C CYS A 9 -18.62 10.47 -8.45
N GLY A 10 -19.92 10.16 -8.34
CA GLY A 10 -20.57 9.05 -9.03
C GLY A 10 -20.28 7.67 -8.42
N ILE A 11 -19.77 7.62 -7.18
CA ILE A 11 -19.50 6.37 -6.48
C ILE A 11 -20.77 5.93 -5.76
N GLU A 12 -21.27 4.74 -6.07
CA GLU A 12 -22.33 4.09 -5.28
C GLU A 12 -21.76 3.65 -3.94
N VAL A 13 -22.32 4.19 -2.86
CA VAL A 13 -21.87 3.91 -1.49
C VAL A 13 -22.92 3.08 -0.77
N ASP A 14 -22.50 1.97 -0.16
CA ASP A 14 -23.36 1.17 0.72
C ASP A 14 -23.94 2.05 1.83
N SER A 15 -25.26 1.97 2.05
CA SER A 15 -25.96 2.66 3.14
C SER A 15 -25.38 2.41 4.54
N ALA A 16 -24.69 1.27 4.73
CA ALA A 16 -24.01 0.89 5.97
C ALA A 16 -22.55 1.38 6.05
N TYR A 17 -22.05 2.10 5.04
CA TYR A 17 -20.69 2.62 5.03
C TYR A 17 -20.41 3.49 6.25
N LYS A 18 -19.36 3.13 6.97
CA LYS A 18 -18.81 3.93 8.07
C LYS A 18 -17.31 4.10 7.84
N PRO A 19 -16.79 5.34 7.80
CA PRO A 19 -15.36 5.55 7.66
C PRO A 19 -14.63 4.96 8.89
N ILE A 20 -13.51 4.29 8.64
CA ILE A 20 -12.65 3.74 9.70
C ILE A 20 -12.13 4.86 10.62
N LEU A 21 -11.83 6.03 10.04
CA LEU A 21 -11.34 7.20 10.75
C LEU A 21 -12.08 8.46 10.30
N LYS A 22 -12.52 9.30 11.24
CA LYS A 22 -13.12 10.61 10.92
C LYS A 22 -12.03 11.59 10.46
N MET A 23 -12.37 12.53 9.57
CA MET A 23 -11.40 13.51 9.04
C MET A 23 -10.72 14.35 10.13
N GLU A 24 -11.46 14.78 11.16
CA GLU A 24 -10.89 15.54 12.28
C GLU A 24 -9.90 14.73 13.10
N GLN A 25 -10.18 13.43 13.28
CA GLN A 25 -9.27 12.52 13.98
C GLN A 25 -8.02 12.33 13.13
N LEU A 26 -8.17 12.05 11.83
CA LEU A 26 -7.06 11.94 10.89
C LEU A 26 -6.17 13.18 10.90
N GLY A 27 -6.77 14.38 10.84
CA GLY A 27 -6.04 15.64 10.89
C GLY A 27 -5.19 15.79 12.15
N LYS A 28 -5.73 15.38 13.32
CA LYS A 28 -4.97 15.38 14.58
C LYS A 28 -3.84 14.36 14.57
N THR A 29 -4.07 13.16 14.04
CA THR A 29 -3.04 12.11 13.98
C THR A 29 -1.90 12.54 13.07
N VAL A 30 -2.21 13.06 11.89
CA VAL A 30 -1.21 13.55 10.91
C VAL A 30 -0.44 14.75 11.45
N ALA A 31 -1.10 15.69 12.13
CA ALA A 31 -0.42 16.83 12.74
C ALA A 31 0.58 16.44 13.84
N GLY A 32 0.44 15.24 14.43
CA GLY A 32 1.36 14.70 15.41
C GLY A 32 2.60 14.00 14.83
N GLU A 33 2.61 13.71 13.52
CA GLU A 33 3.71 13.00 12.87
C GLU A 33 4.96 13.89 12.77
N ARG A 34 6.11 13.34 13.13
CA ARG A 34 7.41 14.04 13.06
C ARG A 34 8.40 13.33 12.16
N THR A 35 8.22 12.02 12.00
CA THR A 35 9.11 11.16 11.26
C THR A 35 8.33 10.31 10.26
N LEU A 36 9.04 9.79 9.27
CA LEU A 36 8.47 8.83 8.33
C LEU A 36 7.90 7.58 9.05
N SER A 37 8.57 7.14 10.11
CA SER A 37 8.14 6.01 10.94
C SER A 37 6.74 6.23 11.51
N ASP A 38 6.41 7.46 11.93
CA ASP A 38 5.08 7.79 12.50
C ASP A 38 3.97 7.56 11.47
N ALA A 39 4.22 7.92 10.20
CA ALA A 39 3.29 7.66 9.11
C ALA A 39 3.12 6.16 8.83
N TYR A 40 4.21 5.38 8.86
CA TYR A 40 4.16 3.92 8.73
C TYR A 40 3.36 3.26 9.86
N VAL A 41 3.47 3.76 11.09
CA VAL A 41 2.69 3.28 12.23
C VAL A 41 1.21 3.55 12.01
N ARG A 42 0.81 4.80 11.74
CA ARG A 42 -0.61 5.16 11.52
C ARG A 42 -1.23 4.37 10.37
N ILE A 43 -0.53 4.27 9.23
CA ILE A 43 -1.02 3.52 8.07
C ILE A 43 -1.08 2.02 8.39
N GLY A 44 -0.09 1.50 9.12
CA GLY A 44 -0.05 0.12 9.56
C GLY A 44 -1.22 -0.27 10.47
N GLU A 45 -1.63 0.58 11.40
CA GLU A 45 -2.79 0.31 12.26
C GLU A 45 -4.07 0.06 11.43
N VAL A 46 -4.29 0.85 10.37
CA VAL A 46 -5.39 0.63 9.43
C VAL A 46 -5.21 -0.70 8.68
N GLY A 47 -3.98 -1.03 8.30
CA GLY A 47 -3.63 -2.32 7.66
C GLY A 47 -3.97 -3.54 8.52
N ASP A 48 -3.73 -3.47 9.84
CA ASP A 48 -4.09 -4.56 10.77
C ASP A 48 -5.60 -4.79 10.83
N GLU A 49 -6.39 -3.72 10.88
CA GLU A 49 -7.84 -3.81 10.88
C GLU A 49 -8.38 -4.43 9.58
N ILE A 50 -7.88 -3.96 8.43
CA ILE A 50 -8.26 -4.50 7.12
C ILE A 50 -7.89 -5.98 7.03
N ALA A 51 -6.65 -6.34 7.40
CA ALA A 51 -6.19 -7.72 7.38
C ALA A 51 -7.03 -8.62 8.30
N LYS A 52 -7.41 -8.13 9.48
CA LYS A 52 -8.29 -8.85 10.40
C LYS A 52 -9.68 -9.07 9.80
N ILE A 53 -10.29 -8.04 9.22
CA ILE A 53 -11.61 -8.14 8.58
C ILE A 53 -11.57 -9.14 7.43
N CYS A 54 -10.60 -9.01 6.53
CA CYS A 54 -10.51 -9.87 5.33
C CYS A 54 -10.25 -11.34 5.69
N SER A 55 -9.34 -11.59 6.64
CA SER A 55 -9.00 -12.97 7.07
C SER A 55 -10.09 -13.65 7.90
N SER A 56 -10.86 -12.91 8.71
CA SER A 56 -11.89 -13.48 9.59
C SER A 56 -13.28 -13.58 8.97
N GLN A 57 -13.61 -12.70 8.03
CA GLN A 57 -14.95 -12.62 7.42
C GLN A 57 -14.98 -13.14 5.98
N GLY A 58 -13.85 -13.58 5.43
CA GLY A 58 -13.76 -14.04 4.04
C GLY A 58 -14.06 -12.93 3.02
N LYS A 59 -13.78 -11.68 3.38
CA LYS A 59 -14.00 -10.50 2.52
C LYS A 59 -12.72 -10.15 1.76
N SER A 60 -12.90 -9.55 0.59
CA SER A 60 -11.81 -8.94 -0.17
C SER A 60 -11.88 -7.42 -0.03
N ALA A 61 -10.72 -6.77 0.03
CA ALA A 61 -10.61 -5.32 0.03
C ALA A 61 -9.74 -4.87 -1.15
N VAL A 62 -10.18 -3.79 -1.80
CA VAL A 62 -9.37 -3.05 -2.78
C VAL A 62 -8.99 -1.73 -2.12
N ILE A 63 -7.69 -1.44 -2.06
CA ILE A 63 -7.16 -0.24 -1.44
C ILE A 63 -6.46 0.58 -2.53
N VAL A 64 -6.86 1.83 -2.66
CA VAL A 64 -6.24 2.79 -3.58
C VAL A 64 -5.59 3.87 -2.72
N CYS A 65 -4.27 3.98 -2.81
CA CYS A 65 -3.49 4.97 -2.08
C CYS A 65 -2.19 5.28 -2.83
N ASP A 66 -1.39 6.18 -2.26
CA ASP A 66 -0.07 6.54 -2.77
C ASP A 66 0.98 5.44 -2.49
N ALA A 67 2.17 5.59 -3.07
CA ALA A 67 3.26 4.61 -2.95
C ALA A 67 3.63 4.30 -1.49
N ILE A 68 3.70 5.33 -0.63
CA ILE A 68 3.99 5.16 0.80
C ILE A 68 2.87 4.38 1.51
N GLY A 69 1.61 4.67 1.18
CA GLY A 69 0.46 3.94 1.70
C GLY A 69 0.51 2.46 1.35
N ILE A 70 0.76 2.14 0.07
CA ILE A 70 0.85 0.75 -0.38
C ILE A 70 2.04 0.04 0.27
N ASP A 71 3.22 0.67 0.33
CA ASP A 71 4.41 0.08 0.96
C ASP A 71 4.23 -0.16 2.48
N ALA A 72 3.69 0.82 3.20
CA ALA A 72 3.42 0.70 4.64
C ALA A 72 2.39 -0.40 4.94
N LEU A 73 1.28 -0.45 4.19
CA LEU A 73 0.27 -1.51 4.31
C LEU A 73 0.86 -2.88 4.01
N PHE A 74 1.60 -3.01 2.91
CA PHE A 74 2.23 -4.26 2.53
C PHE A 74 3.14 -4.77 3.65
N ARG A 75 4.04 -3.91 4.14
CA ARG A 75 5.00 -4.29 5.18
C ARG A 75 4.30 -4.68 6.46
N ARG A 76 3.31 -3.91 6.90
CA ARG A 76 2.55 -4.23 8.11
C ARG A 76 1.82 -5.56 7.99
N ILE A 77 1.04 -5.76 6.93
CA ILE A 77 0.23 -6.96 6.72
C ILE A 77 1.10 -8.22 6.57
N THR A 78 2.26 -8.09 5.91
CA THR A 78 3.23 -9.18 5.73
C THR A 78 4.27 -9.30 6.85
N ARG A 79 4.14 -8.49 7.91
CA ARG A 79 5.05 -8.45 9.09
C ARG A 79 6.51 -8.16 8.75
N ARG A 80 6.77 -7.40 7.69
CA ARG A 80 8.08 -6.81 7.42
C ARG A 80 8.25 -5.55 8.27
N SER A 81 9.38 -5.45 8.96
CA SER A 81 9.70 -4.29 9.81
C SER A 81 10.74 -3.37 9.20
N ASP A 82 11.38 -3.77 8.09
CA ASP A 82 12.31 -2.91 7.37
C ASP A 82 11.52 -1.78 6.71
N ILE A 83 11.83 -0.52 7.00
CA ILE A 83 11.16 0.65 6.41
C ILE A 83 12.24 1.64 5.91
N PRO A 84 11.92 2.54 4.96
CA PRO A 84 12.86 3.59 4.59
C PRO A 84 13.10 4.51 5.79
N GLU A 85 14.36 4.80 6.09
CA GLU A 85 14.75 5.61 7.26
C GLU A 85 15.09 7.07 6.89
N ASN A 86 15.33 7.34 5.61
CA ASN A 86 15.82 8.64 5.14
C ASN A 86 15.24 9.02 3.76
N LEU A 87 15.50 10.25 3.32
CA LEU A 87 14.98 10.77 2.05
C LEU A 87 15.44 9.97 0.83
N GLU A 88 16.69 9.49 0.82
CA GLU A 88 17.24 8.71 -0.30
C GLU A 88 16.53 7.35 -0.44
N SER A 89 16.40 6.62 0.67
CA SER A 89 15.65 5.36 0.72
C SER A 89 14.17 5.54 0.40
N THR A 90 13.58 6.67 0.77
CA THR A 90 12.19 7.02 0.41
C THR A 90 12.06 7.30 -1.09
N ALA A 91 12.99 8.06 -1.67
CA ALA A 91 13.00 8.34 -3.10
C ALA A 91 13.22 7.06 -3.91
N TYR A 92 14.11 6.17 -3.43
CA TYR A 92 14.31 4.84 -3.99
C TYR A 92 13.04 4.00 -3.91
N MET A 93 12.35 4.00 -2.75
CA MET A 93 11.06 3.35 -2.57
C MET A 93 10.07 3.82 -3.62
N GLN A 94 9.86 5.13 -3.75
CA GLN A 94 8.87 5.69 -4.68
C GLN A 94 9.11 5.25 -6.13
N ARG A 95 10.37 5.14 -6.57
CA ARG A 95 10.71 4.65 -7.91
C ARG A 95 10.34 3.19 -8.15
N CYS A 96 10.22 2.37 -7.11
CA CYS A 96 9.78 0.98 -7.22
C CYS A 96 8.25 0.82 -7.38
N TYR A 97 7.47 1.89 -7.20
CA TYR A 97 6.01 1.90 -7.23
C TYR A 97 5.52 2.80 -8.36
N PRO A 98 5.58 2.34 -9.63
CA PRO A 98 5.09 3.13 -10.74
C PRO A 98 3.58 3.39 -10.62
N GLN A 99 3.09 4.37 -11.37
CA GLN A 99 1.68 4.75 -11.33
C GLN A 99 0.78 3.55 -11.67
N CYS A 100 -0.30 3.40 -10.91
CA CYS A 100 -1.25 2.28 -11.04
C CYS A 100 -0.62 0.88 -10.87
N SER A 101 0.56 0.78 -10.25
CA SER A 101 1.10 -0.49 -9.81
C SER A 101 0.21 -1.13 -8.75
N THR A 102 0.21 -2.46 -8.69
CA THR A 102 -0.69 -3.20 -7.80
C THR A 102 0.07 -4.27 -7.05
N ILE A 103 -0.22 -4.43 -5.76
CA ILE A 103 0.22 -5.55 -4.96
C ILE A 103 -1.00 -6.37 -4.56
N THR A 104 -0.97 -7.68 -4.81
CA THR A 104 -2.03 -8.58 -4.36
C THR A 104 -1.55 -9.42 -3.19
N LEU A 105 -2.31 -9.42 -2.10
CA LEU A 105 -2.05 -10.25 -0.93
C LEU A 105 -3.17 -11.28 -0.78
N GLU A 106 -2.79 -12.55 -0.56
CA GLU A 106 -3.72 -13.64 -0.27
C GLU A 106 -3.46 -14.20 1.13
N TRP A 107 -4.53 -14.44 1.90
CA TRP A 107 -4.44 -15.09 3.20
C TRP A 107 -4.27 -16.60 3.05
N ASN A 108 -3.16 -17.14 3.55
CA ASN A 108 -2.93 -18.57 3.62
C ASN A 108 -3.44 -19.10 4.97
N ALA A 109 -4.57 -19.81 4.96
CA ALA A 109 -5.19 -20.35 6.17
C ALA A 109 -4.34 -21.41 6.90
N LYS A 110 -3.45 -22.13 6.19
CA LYS A 110 -2.60 -23.16 6.79
C LYS A 110 -1.46 -22.54 7.60
N THR A 111 -0.79 -21.55 7.03
CA THR A 111 0.36 -20.87 7.66
C THR A 111 -0.04 -19.65 8.48
N ARG A 112 -1.31 -19.24 8.41
CA ARG A 112 -1.84 -18.02 9.04
C ARG A 112 -1.01 -16.78 8.72
N CYS A 113 -0.64 -16.64 7.44
CA CYS A 113 0.11 -15.50 6.96
C CYS A 113 -0.44 -14.97 5.64
N TRP A 114 -0.24 -13.68 5.40
CA TRP A 114 -0.50 -13.04 4.13
C TRP A 114 0.68 -13.27 3.20
N GLN A 115 0.41 -13.66 1.96
CA GLN A 115 1.41 -13.95 0.93
C GLN A 115 1.18 -13.06 -0.28
N CYS A 116 2.26 -12.50 -0.82
CA CYS A 116 2.21 -11.76 -2.07
C CYS A 116 1.94 -12.71 -3.24
N LYS A 117 0.98 -12.37 -4.09
CA LYS A 117 0.69 -13.07 -5.33
C LYS A 117 1.08 -12.18 -6.50
N SER A 118 2.06 -12.64 -7.27
CA SER A 118 2.41 -12.02 -8.54
C SER A 118 1.30 -12.29 -9.58
N ASN A 119 1.10 -11.32 -10.48
CA ASN A 119 0.26 -11.46 -11.68
C ASN A 119 -1.21 -11.83 -11.42
N ALA A 120 -1.75 -11.54 -10.24
CA ALA A 120 -3.17 -11.78 -9.94
C ALA A 120 -4.10 -10.81 -10.69
N ILE A 121 -3.59 -9.62 -11.05
CA ILE A 121 -4.28 -8.62 -11.87
C ILE A 121 -3.35 -8.33 -13.06
N PRO A 122 -3.88 -8.15 -14.28
CA PRO A 122 -3.06 -7.69 -15.42
C PRO A 122 -2.62 -6.23 -15.24
N PRO A 123 -1.60 -5.76 -15.98
CA PRO A 123 -1.21 -4.37 -15.99
C PRO A 123 -2.37 -3.45 -16.40
N MET A 124 -2.60 -2.37 -15.64
CA MET A 124 -3.69 -1.42 -15.88
C MET A 124 -3.28 -0.22 -16.74
N THR A 125 -2.02 -0.14 -17.18
CA THR A 125 -1.51 0.97 -18.01
C THR A 125 -0.77 0.44 -19.23
N MET A 126 -0.84 1.17 -20.36
CA MET A 126 -0.09 0.82 -21.57
C MET A 126 1.41 1.16 -21.47
N PHE A 127 1.81 1.95 -20.47
CA PHE A 127 3.21 2.37 -20.29
C PHE A 127 4.09 1.30 -19.66
N HIS A 128 3.52 0.37 -18.91
CA HIS A 128 4.27 -0.67 -18.21
C HIS A 128 3.80 -2.05 -18.67
N THR A 129 4.74 -2.88 -19.11
CA THR A 129 4.48 -4.28 -19.48
C THR A 129 4.11 -5.16 -18.28
N THR A 130 4.35 -4.67 -17.05
CA THR A 130 3.98 -5.36 -15.80
C THR A 130 3.46 -4.36 -14.78
N ASN A 131 2.54 -4.79 -13.90
CA ASN A 131 2.11 -4.06 -12.69
C ASN A 131 2.90 -4.48 -11.43
N ILE A 132 3.99 -5.24 -11.63
CA ILE A 132 4.74 -5.84 -10.53
C ILE A 132 5.52 -4.75 -9.80
N VAL A 133 5.20 -4.56 -8.54
CA VAL A 133 6.00 -3.73 -7.63
C VAL A 133 7.25 -4.50 -7.19
N LYS A 134 8.43 -3.92 -7.39
CA LYS A 134 9.68 -4.42 -6.82
C LYS A 134 9.86 -3.90 -5.40
N ILE A 135 9.20 -4.55 -4.45
CA ILE A 135 9.16 -4.09 -3.06
C ILE A 135 10.59 -4.08 -2.48
N PRO A 136 11.16 -2.91 -2.16
CA PRO A 136 12.55 -2.79 -1.77
C PRO A 136 12.81 -3.35 -0.37
N SER A 137 14.05 -3.74 -0.08
CA SER A 137 14.50 -4.15 1.25
C SER A 137 15.40 -3.10 1.86
N PHE A 138 15.10 -2.68 3.09
CA PHE A 138 15.85 -1.63 3.79
C PHE A 138 16.68 -2.25 4.92
N GLY A 139 17.92 -2.62 4.61
CA GLY A 139 18.90 -3.10 5.58
C GLY A 139 20.14 -2.20 5.60
N ARG A 140 21.01 -2.38 6.60
CA ARG A 140 22.22 -1.55 6.79
C ARG A 140 23.19 -1.52 5.58
N ASN A 141 23.08 -2.48 4.65
CA ASN A 141 23.93 -2.60 3.46
C ASN A 141 23.17 -2.48 2.14
N THR A 142 21.93 -1.98 2.15
CA THR A 142 21.17 -1.81 0.91
C THR A 142 21.86 -0.77 0.02
N LYS A 143 22.36 -1.21 -1.15
CA LYS A 143 22.80 -0.28 -2.19
C LYS A 143 21.57 0.17 -2.97
N PHE A 144 21.30 1.47 -2.98
CA PHE A 144 20.17 2.08 -3.69
C PHE A 144 20.43 2.27 -5.20
N SER A 145 21.44 1.59 -5.75
CA SER A 145 21.87 1.67 -7.15
C SER A 145 21.10 0.73 -8.09
N ASP A 146 20.35 -0.23 -7.55
CA ASP A 146 19.86 -1.38 -8.32
C ASP A 146 18.35 -1.30 -8.55
N ILE A 147 17.90 -0.28 -9.29
CA ILE A 147 16.66 -0.40 -10.07
C ILE A 147 17.14 -0.49 -11.51
N PRO A 148 16.77 -1.52 -12.30
CA PRO A 148 16.98 -1.45 -13.73
C PRO A 148 16.30 -0.17 -14.19
N SER A 149 17.05 0.78 -14.77
CA SER A 149 16.44 1.75 -15.66
C SER A 149 15.47 0.96 -16.51
N GLU A 150 14.19 1.33 -16.53
CA GLU A 150 13.23 0.74 -17.44
C GLU A 150 13.92 0.74 -18.81
N GLN A 151 14.36 -0.44 -19.27
CA GLN A 151 14.77 -0.57 -20.65
C GLN A 151 13.50 -0.22 -21.39
N GLU A 152 13.59 0.85 -22.16
CA GLU A 152 12.58 1.33 -23.09
C GLU A 152 11.88 0.12 -23.72
N PRO A 153 10.54 0.16 -23.89
CA PRO A 153 9.85 -0.94 -24.52
C PRO A 153 10.48 -1.17 -25.91
N LEU A 154 11.16 -2.30 -26.05
CA LEU A 154 11.44 -2.88 -27.35
C LEU A 154 10.09 -3.41 -27.87
N TYR A 155 9.53 -2.63 -28.80
CA TYR A 155 8.40 -2.90 -29.68
C TYR A 155 6.99 -2.65 -29.12
#